data_AF-A0A8I1RN11-F1
#
_entry.id   AF-A0A8I1RN11-F1
#
_cell.length_a   1.000
_cell.length_b   1.000
_cell.length_c   1.000
_cell.angle_alpha   90.00
_cell.angle_beta   90.00
_cell.angle_gamma   90.00
#
_symmetry.space_group_name_H-M   'P 1'
#
loop_
_entity.id
_entity.type
_entity.pdbx_description
1 polymer ?
#
loop_
_entity_poly.entity_id
_entity_poly.type
_entity_poly.pdbx_seq_one_letter_code
_entity_poly.pdbx_strand_id
1 'polypeptide(L)'
;MFVKPLAALLALAFAATASPSLAATDWNAVATALGKPGTEMGGGVYRVGLPRSDLHVTLDGVTLKPSLALGSWLAFAPMGNKTMVMGDLVLTEEEIGPVMKALAESGIDITALHNHLLRARPATFYMHVFAAGDPVALAKALHNALALSKTPFAAPPAPKTVSQIDLNTAAIDHALDAKGKITGGVYQIGIPRSAPVMMHGMAIPLAMGVGEAINFQPTGKGRAAITGDFVLTAAEVNPVLKALRENGIEVAALHNHMLDDRPRLFFMHYWANGRLDSLLTGLKAALSHVAIKVPK
;
A
#
# COMPACT_ATOMS: atom_id res chain seq x y z
N MET A 1 -2.96 11.27 -83.49
CA MET A 1 -4.01 12.02 -82.76
C MET A 1 -4.04 11.50 -81.33
N PHE A 2 -3.93 12.41 -80.38
CA PHE A 2 -3.71 12.19 -78.94
C PHE A 2 -4.78 11.34 -78.26
N VAL A 3 -4.39 10.41 -77.36
CA VAL A 3 -5.05 10.24 -76.05
C VAL A 3 -4.03 9.67 -75.03
N LYS A 4 -3.65 10.45 -74.01
CA LYS A 4 -3.01 9.94 -72.78
C LYS A 4 -4.11 9.73 -71.72
N PRO A 5 -4.11 8.62 -70.96
CA PRO A 5 -5.09 8.44 -69.90
C PRO A 5 -4.73 9.31 -68.68
N LEU A 6 -5.70 10.04 -68.18
CA LEU A 6 -5.62 10.90 -67.01
C LEU A 6 -5.81 10.02 -65.76
N ALA A 7 -4.76 9.78 -64.98
CA ALA A 7 -4.87 9.14 -63.67
C ALA A 7 -5.32 10.18 -62.64
N ALA A 8 -6.57 10.09 -62.18
CA ALA A 8 -7.08 10.90 -61.08
C ALA A 8 -6.61 10.30 -59.74
N LEU A 9 -5.67 10.96 -59.07
CA LEU A 9 -5.32 10.66 -57.68
C LEU A 9 -6.39 11.30 -56.77
N LEU A 10 -7.24 10.46 -56.16
CA LEU A 10 -8.14 10.88 -55.09
C LEU A 10 -7.36 10.85 -53.77
N ALA A 11 -6.91 12.00 -53.28
CA ALA A 11 -6.28 12.11 -51.97
C ALA A 11 -7.37 12.09 -50.88
N LEU A 12 -7.56 10.96 -50.20
CA LEU A 12 -8.34 10.91 -48.96
C LEU A 12 -7.54 11.60 -47.85
N ALA A 13 -7.98 12.79 -47.45
CA ALA A 13 -7.49 13.45 -46.25
C ALA A 13 -8.00 12.70 -45.01
N PHE A 14 -7.12 11.95 -44.35
CA PHE A 14 -7.37 11.43 -43.00
C PHE A 14 -7.34 12.61 -42.03
N ALA A 15 -8.51 13.08 -41.60
CA ALA A 15 -8.60 14.00 -40.47
C ALA A 15 -8.24 13.22 -39.19
N ALA A 16 -7.00 13.42 -38.71
CA ALA A 16 -6.58 12.92 -37.42
C ALA A 16 -7.40 13.65 -36.33
N THR A 17 -8.40 12.97 -35.77
CA THR A 17 -9.09 13.45 -34.58
C THR A 17 -8.12 13.34 -33.41
N ALA A 18 -7.51 14.48 -33.03
CA ALA A 18 -6.78 14.57 -31.79
C ALA A 18 -7.74 14.25 -30.64
N SER A 19 -7.54 13.11 -29.98
CA SER A 19 -8.24 12.83 -28.73
C SER A 19 -7.80 13.90 -27.72
N PRO A 20 -8.73 14.58 -27.03
CA PRO A 20 -8.34 15.56 -26.02
C PRO A 20 -7.47 14.85 -24.98
N SER A 21 -6.21 15.31 -24.86
CA SER A 21 -5.35 14.91 -23.76
C SER A 21 -6.04 15.35 -22.48
N LEU A 22 -6.51 14.41 -21.66
CA LEU A 22 -6.92 14.73 -20.30
C LEU A 22 -5.74 15.41 -19.61
N ALA A 23 -5.99 16.59 -19.02
CA ALA A 23 -4.96 17.29 -18.27
C ALA A 23 -4.48 16.38 -17.13
N ALA A 24 -3.16 16.28 -16.95
CA ALA A 24 -2.59 15.53 -15.84
C ALA A 24 -3.12 16.10 -14.51
N THR A 25 -3.38 15.23 -13.54
CA THR A 25 -3.84 15.66 -12.22
C THR A 25 -2.80 16.55 -11.55
N ASP A 26 -3.23 17.69 -11.02
CA ASP A 26 -2.36 18.58 -10.24
C ASP A 26 -2.16 18.04 -8.81
N TRP A 27 -1.08 17.30 -8.62
CA TRP A 27 -0.73 16.74 -7.32
C TRP A 27 -0.38 17.80 -6.26
N ASN A 28 0.00 19.02 -6.67
CA ASN A 28 0.24 20.11 -5.71
C ASN A 28 -1.08 20.63 -5.13
N ALA A 29 -2.13 20.69 -5.95
CA ALA A 29 -3.48 21.01 -5.47
C ALA A 29 -3.99 19.94 -4.49
N VAL A 30 -3.74 18.65 -4.78
CA VAL A 30 -4.06 17.53 -3.88
C VAL A 30 -3.27 17.64 -2.57
N ALA A 31 -1.97 17.91 -2.63
CA ALA A 31 -1.13 18.10 -1.45
C ALA A 31 -1.64 19.22 -0.54
N THR A 32 -1.98 20.36 -1.15
CA THR A 32 -2.52 21.53 -0.45
C THR A 32 -3.85 21.22 0.21
N ALA A 33 -4.75 20.57 -0.54
CA ALA A 33 -6.08 20.19 -0.06
C ALA A 33 -6.03 19.17 1.09
N LEU A 34 -5.10 18.20 1.01
CA LEU A 34 -4.90 17.22 2.07
C LEU A 34 -4.14 17.83 3.27
N GLY A 35 -3.37 18.90 3.07
CA GLY A 35 -2.52 19.49 4.09
C GLY A 35 -1.21 18.72 4.33
N LYS A 36 -0.83 17.80 3.43
CA LYS A 36 0.43 17.03 3.52
C LYS A 36 0.94 16.64 2.13
N PRO A 37 2.22 16.88 1.81
CA PRO A 37 2.80 16.44 0.56
C PRO A 37 3.03 14.92 0.54
N GLY A 38 2.88 14.34 -0.64
CA GLY A 38 3.23 12.97 -0.98
C GLY A 38 4.36 12.89 -2.00
N THR A 39 4.49 11.72 -2.62
CA THR A 39 5.51 11.41 -3.62
C THR A 39 4.88 10.70 -4.79
N GLU A 40 5.27 11.08 -6.00
CA GLU A 40 4.91 10.33 -7.20
C GLU A 40 5.67 9.01 -7.25
N MET A 41 4.93 7.94 -7.52
CA MET A 41 5.42 6.57 -7.64
C MET A 41 5.13 6.05 -9.06
N GLY A 42 5.75 4.94 -9.41
CA GLY A 42 5.49 4.28 -10.69
C GLY A 42 4.00 3.98 -10.90
N GLY A 43 3.54 4.07 -12.15
CA GLY A 43 2.13 3.87 -12.50
C GLY A 43 1.24 5.10 -12.30
N GLY A 44 1.82 6.30 -12.20
CA GLY A 44 1.06 7.55 -12.05
C GLY A 44 0.41 7.73 -10.67
N VAL A 45 0.90 7.00 -9.67
CA VAL A 45 0.36 7.03 -8.31
C VAL A 45 1.00 8.18 -7.53
N TYR A 46 0.18 9.04 -6.92
CA TYR A 46 0.63 10.00 -5.92
C TYR A 46 0.33 9.46 -4.52
N ARG A 47 1.37 9.13 -3.74
CA ARG A 47 1.21 8.49 -2.43
C ARG A 47 1.64 9.42 -1.29
N VAL A 48 0.74 9.62 -0.33
CA VAL A 48 0.94 10.44 0.86
C VAL A 48 1.05 9.53 2.08
N GLY A 49 2.17 9.59 2.79
CA GLY A 49 2.37 8.88 4.05
C GLY A 49 1.97 9.74 5.25
N LEU A 50 1.25 9.15 6.18
CA LEU A 50 0.67 9.76 7.39
C LEU A 50 1.05 8.93 8.63
N PRO A 51 2.34 8.81 8.97
CA PRO A 51 2.78 7.95 10.06
C PRO A 51 2.23 8.45 11.40
N ARG A 52 1.77 7.53 12.25
CA ARG A 52 1.35 7.79 13.64
C ARG A 52 2.55 7.98 14.57
N SER A 53 3.34 9.03 14.32
CA SER A 53 4.51 9.37 15.13
C SER A 53 4.15 9.87 16.54
N ASP A 54 2.89 10.18 16.78
CA ASP A 54 2.33 10.49 18.10
C ASP A 54 2.19 9.24 18.98
N LEU A 55 2.02 8.06 18.37
CA LEU A 55 1.80 6.81 19.09
C LEU A 55 3.11 6.13 19.51
N HIS A 56 3.12 5.66 20.76
CA HIS A 56 4.21 4.85 21.32
C HIS A 56 3.71 3.42 21.54
N VAL A 57 3.61 2.66 20.45
CA VAL A 57 3.06 1.29 20.48
C VAL A 57 4.14 0.29 20.83
N THR A 58 3.82 -0.64 21.73
CA THR A 58 4.66 -1.78 22.10
C THR A 58 3.95 -3.10 21.82
N LEU A 59 4.71 -4.12 21.44
CA LEU A 59 4.24 -5.49 21.27
C LEU A 59 5.37 -6.46 21.59
N ASP A 60 5.11 -7.45 22.46
CA ASP A 60 6.06 -8.50 22.83
C ASP A 60 7.46 -7.97 23.19
N GLY A 61 7.51 -6.86 23.94
CA GLY A 61 8.72 -6.19 24.38
C GLY A 61 9.41 -5.31 23.33
N VAL A 62 8.82 -5.14 22.14
CA VAL A 62 9.34 -4.29 21.06
C VAL A 62 8.54 -3.00 20.98
N THR A 63 9.21 -1.85 21.08
CA THR A 63 8.63 -0.56 20.70
C THR A 63 8.60 -0.46 19.17
N LEU A 64 7.40 -0.33 18.59
CA LEU A 64 7.21 -0.33 17.16
C LEU A 64 7.56 1.03 16.58
N LYS A 65 8.41 1.04 15.55
CA LYS A 65 8.61 2.24 14.74
C LYS A 65 7.39 2.48 13.87
N PRO A 66 7.01 3.74 13.60
CA PRO A 66 5.88 4.01 12.72
C PRO A 66 6.02 3.35 11.33
N SER A 67 7.23 3.27 10.78
CA SER A 67 7.48 2.59 9.51
C SER A 67 7.40 1.06 9.55
N LEU A 68 7.28 0.44 10.72
CA LEU A 68 7.07 -1.01 10.83
C LEU A 68 5.61 -1.40 10.56
N ALA A 69 4.68 -0.69 11.21
CA ALA A 69 3.26 -1.01 11.13
C ALA A 69 2.31 0.18 11.36
N LEU A 70 2.75 1.35 11.82
CA LEU A 70 1.86 2.45 12.22
C LEU A 70 1.79 3.56 11.14
N GLY A 71 1.91 3.16 9.89
CA GLY A 71 2.00 4.06 8.75
C GLY A 71 0.68 4.19 8.03
N SER A 72 -0.17 5.16 8.41
CA SER A 72 -1.33 5.47 7.58
C SER A 72 -0.87 5.98 6.21
N TRP A 73 -1.66 5.73 5.17
CA TRP A 73 -1.36 6.25 3.84
C TRP A 73 -2.60 6.47 2.99
N LEU A 74 -2.46 7.36 2.03
CA LEU A 74 -3.43 7.61 0.96
C LEU A 74 -2.68 7.57 -0.37
N ALA A 75 -3.22 6.84 -1.34
CA ALA A 75 -2.67 6.74 -2.68
C ALA A 75 -3.73 7.18 -3.68
N PHE A 76 -3.38 8.14 -4.53
CA PHE A 76 -4.23 8.66 -5.59
C PHE A 76 -3.71 8.15 -6.94
N ALA A 77 -4.60 7.72 -7.83
CA ALA A 77 -4.22 7.28 -9.17
C ALA A 77 -5.27 7.69 -10.21
N PRO A 78 -4.88 7.91 -11.48
CA PRO A 78 -5.84 8.17 -12.56
C PRO A 78 -6.85 7.02 -12.74
N MET A 79 -8.12 7.37 -12.94
CA MET A 79 -9.24 6.46 -13.21
C MET A 79 -10.14 7.05 -14.32
N GLY A 80 -9.70 6.93 -15.58
CA GLY A 80 -10.37 7.57 -16.71
C GLY A 80 -10.36 9.09 -16.56
N ASN A 81 -11.54 9.72 -16.50
CA ASN A 81 -11.71 11.15 -16.24
C ASN A 81 -11.80 11.52 -14.75
N LYS A 82 -11.62 10.55 -13.84
CA LYS A 82 -11.62 10.73 -12.39
C LYS A 82 -10.25 10.37 -11.82
N THR A 83 -10.11 10.60 -10.52
CA THR A 83 -9.02 10.04 -9.71
C THR A 83 -9.62 9.05 -8.72
N MET A 84 -9.03 7.86 -8.62
CA MET A 84 -9.29 6.94 -7.52
C MET A 84 -8.38 7.26 -6.35
N VAL A 85 -8.88 7.10 -5.12
CA VAL A 85 -8.08 7.09 -3.90
C VAL A 85 -8.30 5.79 -3.16
N MET A 86 -7.22 5.17 -2.70
CA MET A 86 -7.24 4.09 -1.73
C MET A 86 -6.42 4.51 -0.52
N GLY A 87 -6.72 3.93 0.63
CA GLY A 87 -5.97 4.21 1.84
C GLY A 87 -6.01 3.09 2.85
N ASP A 88 -5.14 3.24 3.84
CA ASP A 88 -5.08 2.46 5.08
C ASP A 88 -4.84 3.48 6.20
N LEU A 89 -5.83 3.63 7.08
CA LEU A 89 -5.82 4.62 8.14
C LEU A 89 -5.61 3.94 9.49
N VAL A 90 -4.48 4.22 10.12
CA VAL A 90 -4.16 3.78 11.48
C VAL A 90 -4.84 4.69 12.50
N LEU A 91 -5.78 4.13 13.24
CA LEU A 91 -6.62 4.82 14.22
C LEU A 91 -6.56 4.11 15.57
N THR A 92 -6.71 4.88 16.66
CA THR A 92 -7.04 4.31 17.98
C THR A 92 -8.53 4.02 18.05
N GLU A 93 -8.96 3.23 19.04
CA GLU A 93 -10.36 2.86 19.25
C GLU A 93 -11.30 4.08 19.29
N GLU A 94 -10.90 5.13 20.02
CA GLU A 94 -11.67 6.37 20.16
C GLU A 94 -11.77 7.18 18.85
N GLU A 95 -10.79 7.03 17.95
CA GLU A 95 -10.71 7.78 16.69
C GLU A 95 -11.55 7.13 15.58
N ILE A 96 -11.86 5.82 15.68
CA ILE A 96 -12.58 5.08 14.62
C ILE A 96 -13.93 5.71 14.32
N GLY A 97 -14.78 5.88 15.33
CA GLY A 97 -16.17 6.32 15.15
C GLY A 97 -16.28 7.68 14.43
N PRO A 98 -15.63 8.74 14.96
CA PRO A 98 -15.66 10.07 14.34
C PRO A 98 -15.11 10.09 12.91
N VAL A 99 -13.96 9.45 12.67
CA VAL A 99 -13.32 9.41 11.35
C VAL A 99 -14.19 8.64 10.35
N MET A 100 -14.66 7.45 10.72
CA MET A 100 -15.51 6.60 9.87
C MET A 100 -16.77 7.34 9.43
N LYS A 101 -17.44 8.00 10.39
CA LYS A 101 -18.66 8.75 10.13
C LYS A 101 -18.42 9.87 9.12
N ALA A 102 -17.38 10.69 9.32
CA ALA A 102 -17.07 11.80 8.43
C ALA A 102 -16.70 11.33 7.00
N LEU A 103 -15.98 10.21 6.88
CA LEU A 103 -15.68 9.60 5.57
C LEU A 103 -16.95 9.15 4.85
N ALA A 104 -17.81 8.39 5.55
CA ALA A 104 -19.05 7.88 4.97
C ALA A 104 -20.01 9.00 4.55
N GLU A 105 -20.17 10.05 5.37
CA GLU A 105 -20.97 11.23 5.05
C GLU A 105 -20.41 12.03 3.86
N SER A 106 -19.11 11.90 3.59
CA SER A 106 -18.43 12.53 2.45
C SER A 106 -18.40 11.65 1.19
N GLY A 107 -19.05 10.48 1.21
CA GLY A 107 -19.06 9.55 0.07
C GLY A 107 -17.75 8.80 -0.14
N ILE A 108 -16.94 8.63 0.91
CA ILE A 108 -15.76 7.76 0.91
C ILE A 108 -16.15 6.42 1.52
N ASP A 109 -16.01 5.35 0.75
CA ASP A 109 -16.37 4.01 1.16
C ASP A 109 -15.36 3.49 2.19
N ILE A 110 -15.89 2.87 3.24
CA ILE A 110 -15.11 2.09 4.20
C ILE A 110 -15.08 0.66 3.69
N THR A 111 -13.93 0.22 3.19
CA THR A 111 -13.81 -1.10 2.57
C THR A 111 -13.37 -2.18 3.55
N ALA A 112 -12.75 -1.79 4.67
CA ALA A 112 -12.45 -2.68 5.79
C ALA A 112 -12.16 -1.90 7.09
N LEU A 113 -12.33 -2.57 8.23
CA LEU A 113 -11.80 -2.17 9.53
C LEU A 113 -11.30 -3.41 10.26
N HIS A 114 -10.02 -3.44 10.63
CA HIS A 114 -9.40 -4.60 11.28
C HIS A 114 -8.15 -4.22 12.09
N ASN A 115 -7.50 -5.21 12.70
CA ASN A 115 -6.19 -5.06 13.33
C ASN A 115 -5.08 -5.60 12.42
N HIS A 116 -3.87 -5.07 12.53
CA HIS A 116 -2.66 -5.72 11.97
C HIS A 116 -1.92 -6.55 13.02
N LEU A 117 -2.07 -6.20 14.30
CA LEU A 117 -1.22 -6.68 15.39
C LEU A 117 -2.09 -7.13 16.56
N LEU A 118 -1.88 -8.36 17.03
CA LEU A 118 -2.53 -8.87 18.23
C LEU A 118 -1.80 -8.31 19.47
N ARG A 119 -2.55 -7.91 20.49
CA ARG A 119 -2.02 -7.49 21.82
C ARG A 119 -1.14 -6.22 21.82
N ALA A 120 -1.04 -5.48 20.72
CA ALA A 120 -0.34 -4.20 20.69
C ALA A 120 -0.91 -3.20 21.73
N ARG A 121 -0.04 -2.40 22.34
CA ARG A 121 -0.41 -1.40 23.36
C ARG A 121 0.24 -0.05 23.09
N PRO A 122 -0.54 1.05 22.90
CA PRO A 122 -2.00 1.05 22.78
C PRO A 122 -2.47 0.23 21.56
N ALA A 123 -3.73 -0.22 21.58
CA ALA A 123 -4.31 -0.92 20.45
C ALA A 123 -4.45 0.04 19.25
N THR A 124 -4.22 -0.50 18.06
CA THR A 124 -4.38 0.23 16.80
C THR A 124 -5.23 -0.58 15.84
N PHE A 125 -6.05 0.13 15.08
CA PHE A 125 -6.95 -0.41 14.07
C PHE A 125 -6.67 0.27 12.74
N TYR A 126 -7.00 -0.43 11.67
CA TYR A 126 -6.63 -0.11 10.30
C TYR A 126 -7.91 -0.08 9.49
N MET A 127 -8.23 1.10 8.97
CA MET A 127 -9.44 1.35 8.20
C MET A 127 -9.06 1.57 6.74
N HIS A 128 -9.49 0.66 5.88
CA HIS A 128 -9.30 0.82 4.46
C HIS A 128 -10.42 1.66 3.86
N VAL A 129 -10.02 2.53 2.94
CA VAL A 129 -10.93 3.47 2.28
C VAL A 129 -10.80 3.39 0.77
N PHE A 130 -11.91 3.66 0.08
CA PHE A 130 -11.94 3.80 -1.37
C PHE A 130 -12.87 4.96 -1.77
N ALA A 131 -12.49 5.72 -2.80
CA ALA A 131 -13.41 6.59 -3.51
C ALA A 131 -12.89 6.90 -4.92
N ALA A 132 -13.77 7.35 -5.81
CA ALA A 132 -13.39 7.84 -7.13
C ALA A 132 -14.15 9.12 -7.49
N GLY A 133 -13.42 10.18 -7.86
CA GLY A 133 -14.02 11.49 -8.08
C GLY A 133 -13.00 12.58 -8.40
N ASP A 134 -13.35 13.81 -8.07
CA ASP A 134 -12.44 14.95 -8.17
C ASP A 134 -11.31 14.83 -7.12
N PRO A 135 -10.03 14.85 -7.54
CA PRO A 135 -8.91 14.59 -6.64
C PRO A 135 -8.78 15.59 -5.49
N VAL A 136 -9.12 16.86 -5.73
CA VAL A 136 -9.01 17.93 -4.71
C VAL A 136 -10.16 17.83 -3.71
N ALA A 137 -11.37 17.54 -4.15
CA ALA A 137 -12.52 17.30 -3.28
C ALA A 137 -12.29 16.07 -2.40
N LEU A 138 -11.78 14.97 -2.96
CA LEU A 138 -11.41 13.77 -2.21
C LEU A 138 -10.36 14.09 -1.14
N ALA A 139 -9.30 14.81 -1.50
CA ALA A 139 -8.26 15.22 -0.57
C ALA A 139 -8.78 16.08 0.60
N LYS A 140 -9.70 17.02 0.33
CA LYS A 140 -10.35 17.83 1.38
C LYS A 140 -11.21 16.98 2.31
N ALA A 141 -12.01 16.05 1.77
CA ALA A 141 -12.82 15.15 2.58
C ALA A 141 -11.96 14.27 3.51
N LEU A 142 -10.87 13.72 2.97
CA LEU A 142 -9.89 12.93 3.72
C LEU A 142 -9.21 13.76 4.81
N HIS A 143 -8.81 15.00 4.51
CA HIS A 143 -8.26 15.93 5.50
C HIS A 143 -9.24 16.17 6.65
N ASN A 144 -10.49 16.54 6.33
CA ASN A 144 -11.51 16.86 7.33
C ASN A 144 -11.80 15.66 8.24
N ALA A 145 -11.89 14.46 7.68
CA ALA A 145 -12.09 13.25 8.47
C ALA A 145 -10.90 12.96 9.39
N LEU A 146 -9.67 13.00 8.85
CA LEU A 146 -8.45 12.75 9.63
C LEU A 146 -8.15 13.84 10.67
N ALA A 147 -8.67 15.06 10.49
CA ALA A 147 -8.59 16.10 11.51
C ALA A 147 -9.42 15.77 12.77
N LEU A 148 -10.30 14.77 12.71
CA LEU A 148 -11.02 14.21 13.86
C LEU A 148 -10.21 13.14 14.60
N SER A 149 -8.98 12.85 14.16
CA SER A 149 -8.03 11.99 14.87
C SER A 149 -6.78 12.77 15.28
N LYS A 150 -5.84 12.12 15.98
CA LYS A 150 -4.54 12.70 16.32
C LYS A 150 -3.48 12.46 15.25
N THR A 151 -3.85 12.01 14.04
CA THR A 151 -2.92 11.73 12.94
C THR A 151 -2.08 12.97 12.62
N PRO A 152 -0.74 12.90 12.71
CA PRO A 152 0.11 14.06 12.47
C PRO A 152 0.15 14.50 10.99
N PHE A 153 -0.40 15.67 10.69
CA PHE A 153 -0.26 16.32 9.38
C PHE A 153 1.08 17.03 9.21
N ALA A 154 1.63 17.59 10.28
CA ALA A 154 2.95 18.21 10.28
C ALA A 154 4.00 17.24 9.71
N ALA A 155 4.91 17.76 8.89
CA ALA A 155 6.09 17.00 8.52
C ALA A 155 6.88 16.74 9.81
N PRO A 156 7.21 15.49 10.15
CA PRO A 156 8.21 15.27 11.19
C PRO A 156 9.50 15.99 10.78
N PRO A 157 10.32 16.47 11.74
CA PRO A 157 11.62 17.03 11.42
C PRO A 157 12.36 16.06 10.49
N ALA A 158 13.02 16.60 9.46
CA ALA A 158 13.68 15.78 8.44
C ALA A 158 14.45 14.64 9.12
N PRO A 159 14.04 13.37 8.95
CA PRO A 159 14.71 12.29 9.62
C PRO A 159 16.15 12.30 9.14
N LYS A 160 17.10 12.18 10.07
CA LYS A 160 18.48 11.87 9.68
C LYS A 160 18.41 10.65 8.78
N THR A 161 18.96 10.75 7.57
CA THR A 161 18.96 9.65 6.60
C THR A 161 19.67 8.46 7.24
N VAL A 162 18.87 7.49 7.69
CA VAL A 162 19.38 6.21 8.19
C VAL A 162 19.57 5.33 6.96
N SER A 163 20.78 5.37 6.39
CA SER A 163 21.14 4.55 5.23
C SER A 163 21.53 3.13 5.60
N GLN A 164 21.75 2.84 6.89
CA GLN A 164 22.15 1.54 7.40
C GLN A 164 21.36 1.18 8.66
N ILE A 165 21.05 -0.10 8.78
CA ILE A 165 20.37 -0.69 9.95
C ILE A 165 21.16 -1.90 10.43
N ASP A 166 20.94 -2.34 11.67
CA ASP A 166 21.54 -3.54 12.26
C ASP A 166 20.88 -4.83 11.73
N LEU A 167 20.84 -4.98 10.40
CA LEU A 167 20.39 -6.18 9.69
C LEU A 167 21.19 -6.32 8.38
N ASN A 168 21.51 -7.56 8.01
CA ASN A 168 22.10 -7.85 6.70
C ASN A 168 21.00 -7.81 5.62
N THR A 169 20.73 -6.63 5.08
CA THR A 169 19.69 -6.42 4.06
C THR A 169 19.98 -7.15 2.75
N ALA A 170 21.25 -7.36 2.40
CA ALA A 170 21.62 -8.16 1.22
C ALA A 170 21.26 -9.64 1.38
N ALA A 171 21.39 -10.20 2.59
CA ALA A 171 20.92 -11.56 2.87
C ALA A 171 19.40 -11.67 2.83
N ILE A 172 18.67 -10.62 3.24
CA ILE A 172 17.22 -10.55 3.10
C ILE A 172 16.84 -10.51 1.60
N ASP A 173 17.49 -9.64 0.82
CA ASP A 173 17.25 -9.53 -0.63
C ASP A 173 17.41 -10.88 -1.33
N HIS A 174 18.54 -11.56 -1.06
CA HIS A 174 18.84 -12.87 -1.64
C HIS A 174 17.87 -13.96 -1.16
N ALA A 175 17.46 -13.92 0.11
CA ALA A 175 16.55 -14.94 0.66
C ALA A 175 15.15 -14.84 0.05
N LEU A 176 14.65 -13.61 -0.16
CA LEU A 176 13.28 -13.35 -0.63
C LEU A 176 13.19 -13.07 -2.13
N ASP A 177 14.32 -13.05 -2.83
CA ASP A 177 14.44 -12.69 -4.25
C ASP A 177 13.75 -11.34 -4.57
N ALA A 178 13.92 -10.38 -3.66
CA ALA A 178 13.23 -9.09 -3.74
C ALA A 178 14.06 -7.98 -3.07
N LYS A 179 14.20 -6.85 -3.77
CA LYS A 179 14.93 -5.68 -3.27
C LYS A 179 14.04 -4.86 -2.33
N GLY A 180 14.53 -4.61 -1.12
CA GLY A 180 13.89 -3.70 -0.17
C GLY A 180 14.48 -2.29 -0.14
N LYS A 181 13.89 -1.45 0.71
CA LYS A 181 14.38 -0.10 1.04
C LYS A 181 14.34 0.14 2.54
N ILE A 182 15.29 0.94 3.04
CA ILE A 182 15.27 1.39 4.44
C ILE A 182 14.38 2.63 4.53
N THR A 183 13.41 2.62 5.43
CA THR A 183 12.55 3.78 5.73
C THR A 183 12.33 3.85 7.24
N GLY A 184 12.69 4.97 7.86
CA GLY A 184 12.60 5.13 9.32
C GLY A 184 13.42 4.10 10.12
N GLY A 185 14.45 3.50 9.53
CA GLY A 185 15.22 2.42 10.16
C GLY A 185 14.48 1.08 10.23
N VAL A 186 13.55 0.83 9.31
CA VAL A 186 12.89 -0.45 9.03
C VAL A 186 13.22 -0.81 7.59
N TYR A 187 13.54 -2.07 7.32
CA TYR A 187 13.69 -2.58 5.95
C TYR A 187 12.35 -3.04 5.42
N GLN A 188 11.90 -2.48 4.31
CA GLN A 188 10.58 -2.73 3.74
C GLN A 188 10.72 -3.31 2.34
N ILE A 189 10.02 -4.40 2.08
CA ILE A 189 9.96 -5.07 0.78
C ILE A 189 8.50 -5.09 0.32
N GLY A 190 8.30 -4.82 -0.97
CA GLY A 190 7.02 -5.00 -1.64
C GLY A 190 7.18 -5.95 -2.82
N ILE A 191 6.46 -7.08 -2.81
CA ILE A 191 6.52 -8.09 -3.87
C ILE A 191 5.18 -8.08 -4.63
N PRO A 192 5.17 -7.79 -5.94
CA PRO A 192 3.92 -7.83 -6.70
C PRO A 192 3.47 -9.28 -6.94
N ARG A 193 2.14 -9.49 -6.92
CA ARG A 193 1.54 -10.70 -7.47
C ARG A 193 1.87 -10.87 -8.96
N SER A 194 1.87 -12.11 -9.43
CA SER A 194 2.13 -12.50 -10.82
C SER A 194 1.03 -12.01 -11.77
N ALA A 195 -0.23 -12.18 -11.37
CA ALA A 195 -1.40 -11.67 -12.07
C ALA A 195 -1.73 -10.24 -11.57
N PRO A 196 -2.23 -9.36 -12.46
CA PRO A 196 -2.69 -8.05 -12.05
C PRO A 196 -3.90 -8.16 -11.11
N VAL A 197 -3.92 -7.30 -10.09
CA VAL A 197 -5.09 -7.10 -9.24
C VAL A 197 -5.97 -6.07 -9.90
N MET A 198 -7.24 -6.38 -10.07
CA MET A 198 -8.22 -5.52 -10.74
C MET A 198 -9.28 -5.05 -9.74
N MET A 199 -9.77 -3.84 -9.91
CA MET A 199 -10.97 -3.34 -9.21
C MET A 199 -11.68 -2.36 -10.13
N HIS A 200 -13.02 -2.43 -10.22
CA HIS A 200 -13.83 -1.65 -11.16
C HIS A 200 -13.31 -1.68 -12.62
N GLY A 201 -12.84 -2.84 -13.07
CA GLY A 201 -12.35 -3.04 -14.44
C GLY A 201 -10.96 -2.47 -14.72
N MET A 202 -10.26 -1.90 -13.73
CA MET A 202 -8.92 -1.35 -13.88
C MET A 202 -7.89 -2.12 -13.08
N ALA A 203 -6.66 -2.19 -13.58
CA ALA A 203 -5.53 -2.74 -12.84
C ALA A 203 -5.13 -1.76 -11.73
N ILE A 204 -4.98 -2.28 -10.51
CA ILE A 204 -4.54 -1.51 -9.35
C ILE A 204 -3.01 -1.52 -9.30
N PRO A 205 -2.35 -0.35 -9.38
CA PRO A 205 -0.89 -0.28 -9.27
C PRO A 205 -0.40 -0.79 -7.91
N LEU A 206 0.79 -1.40 -7.89
CA LEU A 206 1.42 -1.92 -6.66
C LEU A 206 1.49 -0.88 -5.52
N ALA A 207 1.77 0.38 -5.88
CA ALA A 207 1.85 1.50 -4.94
C ALA A 207 0.51 1.86 -4.27
N MET A 208 -0.60 1.21 -4.65
CA MET A 208 -1.91 1.32 -4.00
C MET A 208 -2.19 0.20 -2.98
N GLY A 209 -1.18 -0.58 -2.58
CA GLY A 209 -1.28 -1.52 -1.46
C GLY A 209 -1.83 -2.91 -1.83
N VAL A 210 -1.45 -3.43 -3.00
CA VAL A 210 -1.92 -4.73 -3.52
C VAL A 210 -0.78 -5.73 -3.79
N GLY A 211 0.35 -5.60 -3.10
CA GLY A 211 1.44 -6.58 -3.15
C GLY A 211 1.84 -7.01 -1.75
N GLU A 212 2.60 -8.11 -1.68
CA GLU A 212 3.09 -8.66 -0.42
C GLU A 212 4.00 -7.63 0.26
N ALA A 213 3.61 -7.14 1.43
CA ALA A 213 4.45 -6.23 2.21
C ALA A 213 5.18 -7.03 3.29
N ILE A 214 6.50 -6.86 3.37
CA ILE A 214 7.33 -7.53 4.38
C ILE A 214 8.26 -6.49 5.01
N ASN A 215 8.07 -6.22 6.30
CA ASN A 215 8.83 -5.23 7.04
C ASN A 215 9.71 -5.89 8.10
N PHE A 216 10.95 -5.41 8.24
CA PHE A 216 11.93 -5.86 9.24
C PHE A 216 12.41 -4.68 10.08
N GLN A 217 12.08 -4.69 11.37
CA GLN A 217 12.67 -3.78 12.33
C GLN A 217 13.78 -4.50 13.10
N PRO A 218 15.03 -4.02 13.08
CA PRO A 218 16.08 -4.58 13.91
C PRO A 218 15.72 -4.49 15.40
N THR A 219 15.89 -5.59 16.13
CA THR A 219 15.72 -5.67 17.59
C THR A 219 17.03 -6.01 18.30
N GLY A 220 18.16 -5.90 17.60
CA GLY A 220 19.51 -6.15 18.08
C GLY A 220 19.92 -7.63 18.06
N LYS A 221 21.23 -7.87 18.15
CA LYS A 221 21.83 -9.23 18.23
C LYS A 221 21.42 -10.16 17.07
N GLY A 222 21.33 -9.60 15.85
CA GLY A 222 20.92 -10.35 14.66
C GLY A 222 19.45 -10.79 14.65
N ARG A 223 18.60 -10.13 15.45
CA ARG A 223 17.15 -10.36 15.51
C ARG A 223 16.37 -9.24 14.84
N ALA A 224 15.18 -9.56 14.38
CA ALA A 224 14.22 -8.60 13.86
C ALA A 224 12.81 -8.89 14.37
N ALA A 225 12.02 -7.83 14.55
CA ALA A 225 10.58 -7.93 14.51
C ALA A 225 10.11 -7.83 13.05
N ILE A 226 9.24 -8.74 12.64
CA ILE A 226 8.63 -8.77 11.31
C ILE A 226 7.12 -8.67 11.40
N THR A 227 6.57 -7.94 10.44
CA THR A 227 5.13 -7.83 10.19
C THR A 227 4.92 -7.36 8.76
N GLY A 228 3.70 -7.50 8.29
CA GLY A 228 3.30 -7.10 6.96
C GLY A 228 1.95 -7.70 6.64
N ASP A 229 1.67 -7.86 5.37
CA ASP A 229 0.47 -8.51 4.86
C ASP A 229 0.78 -9.31 3.61
N PHE A 230 0.30 -10.55 3.60
CA PHE A 230 0.24 -11.34 2.39
C PHE A 230 -1.07 -11.07 1.66
N VAL A 231 -1.02 -10.91 0.34
CA VAL A 231 -2.16 -10.67 -0.54
C VAL A 231 -2.47 -11.97 -1.27
N LEU A 232 -3.54 -12.67 -0.88
CA LEU A 232 -3.75 -14.08 -1.20
C LEU A 232 -5.07 -14.31 -1.91
N THR A 233 -5.09 -15.21 -2.89
CA THR A 233 -6.34 -15.82 -3.35
C THR A 233 -6.85 -16.84 -2.35
N ALA A 234 -8.12 -17.23 -2.44
CA ALA A 234 -8.73 -18.23 -1.56
C ALA A 234 -7.92 -19.53 -1.45
N ALA A 235 -7.32 -20.00 -2.55
CA ALA A 235 -6.53 -21.23 -2.58
C ALA A 235 -5.17 -21.11 -1.86
N GLU A 236 -4.63 -19.90 -1.74
CA GLU A 236 -3.31 -19.63 -1.15
C GLU A 236 -3.40 -19.39 0.37
N VAL A 237 -4.57 -18.99 0.89
CA VAL A 237 -4.77 -18.63 2.32
C VAL A 237 -4.28 -19.70 3.29
N ASN A 238 -4.87 -20.90 3.27
CA ASN A 238 -4.54 -21.92 4.27
C ASN A 238 -3.12 -22.50 4.12
N PRO A 239 -2.58 -22.71 2.89
CA PRO A 239 -1.17 -23.07 2.72
C PRO A 239 -0.21 -22.05 3.33
N VAL A 240 -0.42 -20.75 3.08
CA VAL A 240 0.40 -19.68 3.66
C VAL A 240 0.28 -19.64 5.18
N LEU A 241 -0.94 -19.70 5.71
CA LEU A 241 -1.18 -19.74 7.16
C LEU A 241 -0.40 -20.89 7.80
N LYS A 242 -0.52 -22.10 7.23
CA LYS A 242 0.16 -23.29 7.75
C LYS A 242 1.68 -23.10 7.74
N ALA A 243 2.24 -22.62 6.63
CA ALA A 243 3.69 -22.38 6.51
C ALA A 243 4.20 -21.36 7.55
N LEU A 244 3.46 -20.26 7.78
CA LEU A 244 3.80 -19.29 8.82
C LEU A 244 3.79 -19.92 10.22
N ARG A 245 2.71 -20.67 10.54
CA ARG A 245 2.55 -21.30 11.87
C ARG A 245 3.59 -22.38 12.14
N GLU A 246 3.94 -23.20 11.16
CA GLU A 246 4.99 -24.23 11.27
C GLU A 246 6.38 -23.62 11.51
N ASN A 247 6.58 -22.36 11.13
CA ASN A 247 7.83 -21.63 11.34
C ASN A 247 7.77 -20.63 12.51
N GLY A 248 6.75 -20.75 13.39
CA GLY A 248 6.64 -19.93 14.58
C GLY A 248 6.28 -18.45 14.31
N ILE A 249 5.72 -18.15 13.15
CA ILE A 249 5.21 -16.81 12.81
C ILE A 249 3.71 -16.75 13.15
N GLU A 250 3.28 -15.74 13.90
CA GLU A 250 1.88 -15.52 14.26
C GLU A 250 1.09 -14.98 13.08
N VAL A 251 -0.09 -15.54 12.82
CA VAL A 251 -1.08 -14.90 11.94
C VAL A 251 -1.96 -14.03 12.83
N ALA A 252 -1.91 -12.72 12.59
CA ALA A 252 -2.54 -11.70 13.42
C ALA A 252 -3.95 -11.33 12.94
N ALA A 253 -4.22 -11.43 11.64
CA ALA A 253 -5.53 -11.21 11.05
C ALA A 253 -5.64 -11.86 9.67
N LEU A 254 -6.87 -12.15 9.23
CA LEU A 254 -7.23 -12.57 7.88
C LEU A 254 -8.53 -11.88 7.48
N HIS A 255 -8.51 -11.04 6.44
CA HIS A 255 -9.64 -10.20 6.02
C HIS A 255 -9.52 -9.79 4.56
N ASN A 256 -10.28 -8.81 4.11
CA ASN A 256 -10.17 -8.17 2.78
C ASN A 256 -9.85 -6.68 2.93
N HIS A 257 -9.16 -6.06 1.97
CA HIS A 257 -8.99 -4.60 1.91
C HIS A 257 -9.95 -3.92 0.92
N MET A 258 -10.50 -4.66 -0.04
CA MET A 258 -11.38 -4.15 -1.10
C MET A 258 -12.70 -4.91 -1.12
N LEU A 259 -13.73 -4.32 -1.74
CA LEU A 259 -15.08 -4.89 -1.84
C LEU A 259 -15.33 -5.61 -3.17
N ASP A 260 -14.77 -5.14 -4.29
CA ASP A 260 -15.00 -5.68 -5.65
C ASP A 260 -13.68 -5.90 -6.42
N ASP A 261 -12.74 -6.56 -5.77
CA ASP A 261 -11.45 -6.94 -6.35
C ASP A 261 -11.53 -8.24 -7.17
N ARG A 262 -10.71 -8.32 -8.22
CA ARG A 262 -10.54 -9.50 -9.08
C ARG A 262 -9.07 -9.81 -9.33
N PRO A 263 -8.61 -11.06 -9.08
CA PRO A 263 -9.34 -12.13 -8.38
C PRO A 263 -9.77 -11.69 -6.97
N ARG A 264 -10.68 -12.42 -6.31
CA ARG A 264 -11.00 -12.13 -4.91
C ARG A 264 -9.79 -12.44 -4.04
N LEU A 265 -9.34 -11.44 -3.31
CA LEU A 265 -8.16 -11.45 -2.46
C LEU A 265 -8.53 -11.38 -0.98
N PHE A 266 -7.65 -11.96 -0.20
CA PHE A 266 -7.63 -11.99 1.25
C PHE A 266 -6.26 -11.49 1.72
N PHE A 267 -6.25 -10.71 2.77
CA PHE A 267 -5.06 -10.10 3.34
C PHE A 267 -4.76 -10.76 4.66
N MET A 268 -3.55 -11.28 4.81
CA MET A 268 -3.13 -12.00 6.01
C MET A 268 -2.00 -11.24 6.69
N HIS A 269 -2.30 -10.63 7.83
CA HIS A 269 -1.29 -10.01 8.66
C HIS A 269 -0.61 -11.02 9.55
N TYR A 270 0.65 -10.76 9.85
CA TYR A 270 1.46 -11.65 10.65
C TYR A 270 2.42 -10.88 11.56
N TRP A 271 2.90 -11.55 12.61
CA TRP A 271 3.85 -11.00 13.56
C TRP A 271 4.85 -12.05 14.03
N ALA A 272 6.12 -11.68 14.13
CA ALA A 272 7.12 -12.44 14.88
C ALA A 272 8.28 -11.55 15.31
N ASN A 273 8.97 -11.91 16.39
CA ASN A 273 10.23 -11.30 16.80
C ASN A 273 11.27 -12.41 17.08
N GLY A 274 12.26 -12.54 16.22
CA GLY A 274 13.10 -13.74 16.16
C GLY A 274 14.47 -13.50 15.53
N ARG A 275 15.29 -14.57 15.49
CA ARG A 275 16.54 -14.54 14.73
C ARG A 275 16.24 -14.43 13.24
N LEU A 276 17.02 -13.62 12.53
CA LEU A 276 16.78 -13.31 11.12
C LEU A 276 16.73 -14.56 10.22
N ASP A 277 17.59 -15.54 10.44
CA ASP A 277 17.65 -16.80 9.67
C ASP A 277 16.38 -17.64 9.79
N SER A 278 15.84 -17.80 11.01
CA SER A 278 14.58 -18.50 11.24
C SER A 278 13.40 -17.76 10.61
N LEU A 279 13.37 -16.44 10.72
CA LEU A 279 12.32 -15.61 10.12
C LEU A 279 12.31 -15.69 8.60
N LEU A 280 13.48 -15.62 7.97
CA LEU A 280 13.62 -15.77 6.51
C LEU A 280 13.20 -17.16 6.04
N THR A 281 13.49 -18.21 6.82
CA THR A 281 13.04 -19.58 6.51
C THR A 281 11.50 -19.64 6.44
N GLY A 282 10.81 -19.08 7.45
CA GLY A 282 9.35 -19.05 7.47
C GLY A 282 8.72 -18.19 6.38
N LEU A 283 9.26 -17.00 6.13
CA LEU A 283 8.78 -16.11 5.06
C LEU A 283 8.95 -16.73 3.67
N LYS A 284 10.07 -17.43 3.42
CA LYS A 284 10.28 -18.17 2.16
C LYS A 284 9.28 -19.31 1.99
N ALA A 285 9.03 -20.07 3.06
CA ALA A 285 8.06 -21.15 3.02
C ALA A 285 6.65 -20.61 2.69
N ALA A 286 6.25 -19.50 3.32
CA ALA A 286 4.99 -18.82 3.02
C ALA A 286 4.93 -18.32 1.57
N LEU A 287 5.94 -17.56 1.11
CA LEU A 287 5.98 -17.03 -0.26
C LEU A 287 5.97 -18.13 -1.34
N SER A 288 6.46 -19.34 -1.04
CA SER A 288 6.42 -20.46 -2.00
C SER A 288 5.00 -20.90 -2.38
N HIS A 289 4.00 -20.52 -1.58
CA HIS A 289 2.58 -20.77 -1.84
C HIS A 289 1.88 -19.59 -2.53
N VAL A 290 2.58 -18.48 -2.79
CA VAL A 290 1.98 -17.26 -3.36
C VAL A 290 2.41 -17.12 -4.80
N ALA A 291 1.45 -16.86 -5.69
CA ALA A 291 1.72 -16.57 -7.08
C ALA A 291 2.31 -15.15 -7.23
N ILE A 292 3.60 -14.98 -6.94
CA ILE A 292 4.35 -13.72 -7.07
C ILE A 292 5.00 -13.56 -8.44
N LYS A 293 5.22 -12.32 -8.86
CA LYS A 293 5.95 -12.03 -10.09
C LYS A 293 7.44 -12.27 -9.87
N VAL A 294 7.98 -13.29 -10.54
CA VAL A 294 9.41 -13.57 -10.52
C VAL A 294 10.17 -12.41 -11.20
N PRO A 295 11.25 -11.89 -10.60
CA PRO A 295 12.13 -10.94 -11.27
C PRO A 295 12.62 -11.51 -12.61
N LYS A 296 12.62 -10.67 -13.66
CA LYS A 296 13.24 -11.03 -14.95
C LYS A 296 14.74 -10.82 -14.91
#